data_AF-A0A1V8NVW0-F1
#
_entry.id   AF-A0A1V8NVW0-F1
#
_cell.length_a   1.000
_cell.length_b   1.000
_cell.length_c   1.000
_cell.angle_alpha   90.00
_cell.angle_beta   90.00
_cell.angle_gamma   90.00
#
_symmetry.space_group_name_H-M   'P 1'
#
loop_
_entity.id
_entity.type
_entity.pdbx_description
1 polymer ?
#
loop_
_entity_poly.entity_id
_entity_poly.type
_entity_poly.pdbx_seq_one_letter_code
_entity_poly.pdbx_strand_id
1 'polypeptide(L)' 'MKFDIILHLRKKAEKDINRAMRAAESGNDLEAAKLFVRAGGTLITLGRGLEVEINGDKTEIH' A
#
# COMPACT_ATOMS: atom_id res chain seq x y z
N MET A 1 -12.87 -3.19 7.21
CA MET A 1 -12.03 -2.04 6.87
C MET A 1 -12.83 -1.17 5.93
N LYS A 2 -13.02 0.10 6.29
CA LYS A 2 -13.91 1.00 5.55
C LYS A 2 -13.28 1.42 4.21
N PHE A 3 -14.14 1.73 3.22
CA PHE A 3 -13.71 2.08 1.86
C PHE A 3 -12.83 3.33 1.79
N ASP A 4 -13.08 4.32 2.64
CA ASP A 4 -12.26 5.53 2.78
C ASP A 4 -10.81 5.20 3.18
N ILE A 5 -10.61 4.25 4.10
CA ILE A 5 -9.30 3.75 4.51
C ILE A 5 -8.61 3.05 3.35
N ILE A 6 -9.33 2.18 2.63
CA ILE A 6 -8.82 1.49 1.43
C ILE A 6 -8.34 2.51 0.39
N LEU A 7 -9.19 3.49 0.08
CA LEU A 7 -8.91 4.54 -0.89
C LEU A 7 -7.71 5.39 -0.47
N HIS A 8 -7.61 5.72 0.81
CA HIS A 8 -6.48 6.46 1.37
C HIS A 8 -5.16 5.69 1.20
N LEU A 9 -5.12 4.42 1.62
CA LEU A 9 -3.91 3.60 1.54
C LEU A 9 -3.48 3.37 0.09
N ARG A 10 -4.44 3.10 -0.81
CA ARG A 10 -4.17 2.97 -2.25
C ARG A 10 -3.52 4.22 -2.85
N LYS A 11 -4.13 5.40 -2.61
CA LYS A 11 -3.61 6.69 -3.10
C LYS A 11 -2.23 7.01 -2.51
N LYS A 12 -2.00 6.66 -1.24
CA LYS A 12 -0.70 6.86 -0.58
C LYS A 12 0.39 6.00 -1.23
N ALA A 13 0.13 4.71 -1.43
CA ALA A 13 1.08 3.80 -2.08
C ALA A 13 1.39 4.26 -3.52
N GLU A 14 0.38 4.63 -4.29
CA GLU A 14 0.54 5.17 -5.65
C GLU A 14 1.42 6.42 -5.67
N LYS A 15 1.20 7.35 -4.74
CA LYS A 15 1.99 8.58 -4.62
C LYS A 15 3.46 8.29 -4.32
N ASP A 16 3.74 7.34 -3.42
CA ASP A 16 5.12 6.98 -3.08
C ASP A 16 5.82 6.23 -4.24
N ILE A 17 5.11 5.35 -4.96
CA ILE A 17 5.62 4.68 -6.17
C ILE A 17 5.99 5.72 -7.24
N ASN A 18 5.08 6.66 -7.53
CA ASN A 18 5.33 7.69 -8.55
C ASN A 18 6.54 8.57 -8.19
N ARG A 19 6.77 8.84 -6.90
CA ARG A 19 7.96 9.56 -6.43
C ARG A 19 9.22 8.70 -6.55
N ALA A 20 9.12 7.41 -6.23
CA ALA A 20 10.24 6.47 -6.35
C ALA A 20 10.73 6.37 -7.80
N MET A 21 9.79 6.28 -8.76
CA MET A 21 10.11 6.25 -10.19
C MET A 21 10.86 7.49 -10.63
N ARG A 22 10.40 8.69 -10.25
CA ARG A 22 11.11 9.95 -10.57
C ARG A 22 12.50 10.03 -9.94
N ALA A 23 12.65 9.54 -8.70
CA ALA A 23 13.94 9.50 -8.05
C ALA A 23 14.91 8.56 -8.81
N ALA A 24 14.44 7.40 -9.24
CA ALA A 24 15.21 6.46 -10.05
C ALA A 24 15.59 7.05 -11.43
N GLU A 25 14.65 7.71 -12.11
CA GLU A 25 14.90 8.42 -13.38
C GLU A 25 15.97 9.51 -13.24
N SER A 26 16.07 10.14 -12.06
CA SER A 26 17.10 11.14 -11.75
C SER A 26 18.44 10.56 -11.28
N GLY A 27 18.59 9.23 -11.24
CA GLY A 27 19.79 8.54 -10.72
C GLY A 27 19.93 8.56 -9.19
N ASN A 28 18.86 8.90 -8.47
CA ASN A 28 18.84 8.90 -7.00
C ASN A 28 18.29 7.58 -6.47
N ASP A 29 19.09 6.52 -6.61
CA ASP A 29 18.70 5.14 -6.26
C ASP A 29 18.38 4.97 -4.78
N LEU A 30 19.10 5.68 -3.90
CA LEU A 30 18.87 5.63 -2.46
C LEU A 30 17.48 6.16 -2.09
N GLU A 31 17.08 7.29 -2.67
CA GLU A 31 15.75 7.86 -2.41
C GLU A 31 14.65 7.01 -3.06
N ALA A 32 14.89 6.50 -4.28
CA ALA A 32 13.98 5.57 -4.93
C ALA A 32 13.71 4.33 -4.03
N ALA A 33 14.77 3.70 -3.51
CA ALA A 33 14.66 2.54 -2.63
C ALA A 33 13.85 2.85 -1.35
N LYS A 34 14.11 3.99 -0.69
CA LYS A 34 13.35 4.41 0.50
C LYS A 34 11.85 4.57 0.19
N LEU A 35 11.52 5.18 -0.94
CA LEU A 35 10.14 5.41 -1.37
C LEU A 35 9.43 4.10 -1.74
N PHE A 36 10.11 3.18 -2.43
CA PHE A 36 9.58 1.85 -2.72
C PHE A 36 9.30 1.04 -1.45
N VAL A 37 10.20 1.05 -0.47
CA VAL A 37 9.99 0.37 0.82
C VAL A 37 8.76 0.95 1.54
N ARG A 38 8.61 2.29 1.53
CA ARG A 38 7.44 2.95 2.14
C ARG A 38 6.12 2.58 1.43
N ALA A 39 6.12 2.53 0.10
CA ALA A 39 4.98 2.07 -0.68
C ALA A 39 4.63 0.62 -0.35
N GLY A 40 5.64 -0.27 -0.30
CA GLY A 40 5.48 -1.68 0.07
C GLY A 40 4.85 -1.85 1.45
N GLY A 41 5.32 -1.13 2.47
CA GLY A 41 4.72 -1.15 3.81
C GLY A 41 3.25 -0.71 3.82
N THR A 42 2.90 0.28 3.00
CA THR A 42 1.51 0.74 2.84
C THR A 42 0.64 -0.34 2.19
N LEU A 43 1.15 -1.02 1.15
CA LEU A 43 0.43 -2.11 0.48
C LEU A 43 0.26 -3.35 1.37
N ILE A 44 1.26 -3.70 2.18
CA ILE A 44 1.16 -4.78 3.17
C ILE A 44 0.05 -4.49 4.18
N THR A 45 -0.03 -3.24 4.66
CA THR A 45 -1.08 -2.82 5.60
C THR A 45 -2.46 -2.95 4.96
N LEU A 46 -2.61 -2.49 3.71
CA LEU A 46 -3.85 -2.63 2.95
C LEU A 46 -4.23 -4.11 2.75
N GLY A 47 -3.28 -4.95 2.32
CA GLY A 47 -3.51 -6.37 2.07
C GLY A 47 -3.96 -7.11 3.33
N ARG A 48 -3.28 -6.91 4.46
CA ARG A 48 -3.66 -7.50 5.76
C ARG A 48 -5.04 -7.05 6.21
N GLY A 49 -5.36 -5.77 6.05
CA GLY A 49 -6.68 -5.26 6.40
C GLY A 49 -7.78 -5.92 5.57
N LEU A 50 -7.56 -6.14 4.27
CA LEU A 50 -8.52 -6.82 3.39
C LEU A 50 -8.64 -8.31 3.72
N GLU A 51 -7.52 -8.97 4.03
CA GLU A 51 -7.51 -10.39 4.42
C GLU A 51 -8.35 -10.64 5.69
N VAL A 52 -8.27 -9.75 6.68
CA VAL A 52 -9.09 -9.83 7.90
C VAL A 52 -10.57 -9.76 7.58
N GLU A 53 -10.99 -8.86 6.67
CA GLU A 53 -12.40 -8.75 6.29
C GLU A 53 -12.88 -10.00 5.54
N ILE A 54 -12.10 -10.48 4.57
CA ILE A 54 -12.44 -11.68 3.79
C ILE A 54 -12.56 -12.91 4.70
N ASN A 55 -11.68 -13.05 5.68
CA ASN A 55 -11.69 -14.20 6.59
C ASN A 55 -12.71 -14.04 7.74
N GLY A 56 -13.00 -12.81 8.16
CA GLY A 56 -14.08 -12.52 9.11
C GLY A 56 -15.46 -12.85 8.55
N ASP A 57 -15.71 -12.53 7.27
CA ASP A 57 -16.94 -12.91 6.57
C ASP A 57 -17.11 -14.43 6.44
N LYS A 58 -16.01 -15.20 6.33
CA LYS A 58 -16.07 -16.67 6.22
C LYS A 58 -16.45 -17.37 7.53
N THR A 59 -16.29 -16.72 8.68
CA THR A 59 -16.65 -17.26 10.00
C THR A 59 -18.10 -17.01 10.39
N GLU A 60 -18.81 -16.11 9.71
CA GLU A 60 -20.27 -15.93 9.88
C GLU A 60 -21.02 -16.86 8.90
N ILE A 61 -20.98 -18.16 9.19
CA ILE A 61 -21.86 -19.14 8.54
C ILE A 61 -23.05 -19.35 9.49
N HIS A 62 -24.23 -18.88 9.06
CA HIS A 62 -25.52 -19.17 9.69
C HIS A 62 -25.91 -20.65 9.57
#